data_AF-A0A954A8P1-F1
#
_entry.id   AF-A0A954A8P1-F1
#
_cell.length_a   1.000
_cell.length_b   1.000
_cell.length_c   1.000
_cell.angle_alpha   90.00
_cell.angle_beta   90.00
_cell.angle_gamma   90.00
#
_symmetry.space_group_name_H-M   'P 1'
#
loop_
_entity.id
_entity.type
_entity.pdbx_description
1 polymer ?
#
loop_
_entity_poly.entity_id
_entity_poly.type
_entity_poly.pdbx_seq_one_letter_code
_entity_poly.pdbx_strand_id
1 'polypeptide(L)'
;MQKKTKVILIVVALCILLFFGGCAGLLWFAWSSLKGMITHDPVVVEQLGEIEECELDLDALERDEKKVVIFQVRGTKGSGQVRLDGESSGHDGVWGTLVVGDKTFELKQ
;
A
#
# COMPACT_ATOMS: atom_id res chain seq x y z
N MET A 1 -35.37 -21.41 25.99
CA MET A 1 -34.40 -21.98 25.04
C MET A 1 -33.73 -20.94 24.10
N GLN A 2 -33.74 -19.63 24.43
CA GLN A 2 -33.29 -18.54 23.53
C GLN A 2 -31.89 -17.97 23.85
N LYS A 3 -31.35 -18.23 25.06
CA LYS A 3 -30.04 -17.70 25.49
C LYS A 3 -28.85 -18.39 24.80
N LYS A 4 -28.97 -19.69 24.51
CA LYS A 4 -27.89 -20.49 23.92
C LYS A 4 -27.60 -20.08 22.46
N THR A 5 -28.65 -19.78 21.68
CA THR A 5 -28.54 -19.36 20.27
C THR A 5 -27.85 -18.00 20.11
N LYS A 6 -28.12 -17.04 21.01
CA LYS A 6 -27.47 -15.71 20.97
C LYS A 6 -25.97 -15.79 21.29
N VAL A 7 -25.59 -16.65 22.23
CA VAL A 7 -24.17 -16.87 22.57
C VAL A 7 -23.41 -17.50 21.40
N ILE A 8 -24.02 -18.48 20.72
CA ILE A 8 -23.41 -19.14 19.56
C ILE A 8 -23.21 -18.13 18.41
N LEU A 9 -24.20 -17.26 18.13
CA LEU A 9 -24.07 -16.23 17.10
C LEU A 9 -22.95 -15.23 17.40
N ILE A 10 -22.79 -14.81 18.66
CA ILE A 10 -21.72 -13.90 19.06
C ILE A 10 -20.35 -14.57 18.91
N VAL A 11 -20.22 -15.83 19.31
CA VAL A 11 -18.95 -16.56 19.17
C VAL A 11 -18.58 -16.77 17.70
N VAL A 12 -19.55 -17.10 16.84
CA VAL A 12 -19.33 -17.25 15.40
C VAL A 12 -18.94 -15.91 14.77
N ALA A 13 -19.62 -14.80 15.11
CA ALA A 13 -19.26 -13.48 14.63
C ALA A 13 -17.85 -13.05 15.09
N LEU A 14 -17.48 -13.35 16.34
CA LEU A 14 -16.15 -13.06 16.88
C LEU A 14 -15.06 -13.91 16.21
N CYS A 15 -15.33 -15.19 15.93
CA CYS A 15 -14.44 -16.05 15.16
C CYS A 15 -14.29 -15.58 13.71
N ILE A 16 -15.36 -15.13 13.06
CA ILE A 16 -15.28 -14.53 11.72
C ILE A 16 -14.46 -13.24 11.75
N LEU A 17 -14.62 -12.40 12.77
CA LEU A 17 -13.83 -11.17 12.95
C LEU A 17 -12.35 -11.48 13.23
N LEU A 18 -12.02 -12.55 13.93
CA LEU A 18 -10.64 -12.96 14.18
C LEU A 18 -10.00 -13.63 12.95
N PHE A 19 -10.75 -14.39 12.16
CA PHE A 19 -10.26 -15.04 10.94
C PHE A 19 -10.21 -14.09 9.72
N PHE A 20 -11.14 -13.15 9.58
CA PHE A 20 -11.12 -12.12 8.52
C PHE A 20 -10.40 -10.84 8.94
N GLY A 21 -10.39 -10.48 10.22
CA GLY A 21 -9.69 -9.29 10.75
C GLY A 21 -8.18 -9.47 10.86
N GLY A 22 -7.67 -10.71 10.90
CA GLY A 22 -6.23 -10.99 10.88
C GLY A 22 -5.55 -10.51 9.59
N CYS A 23 -6.22 -10.68 8.43
CA CYS A 23 -5.69 -10.22 7.14
C CYS A 23 -5.68 -8.69 7.02
N ALA A 24 -6.70 -8.01 7.55
CA ALA A 24 -6.75 -6.56 7.58
C ALA A 24 -5.62 -5.96 8.44
N GLY A 25 -5.27 -6.60 9.57
CA GLY A 25 -4.15 -6.18 10.40
C GLY A 25 -2.78 -6.34 9.73
N LEU A 26 -2.55 -7.46 9.03
CA LEU A 26 -1.32 -7.69 8.28
C LEU A 26 -1.20 -6.76 7.08
N LEU A 27 -2.29 -6.53 6.35
CA LEU A 27 -2.35 -5.55 5.27
C LEU A 27 -2.08 -4.14 5.79
N TRP A 28 -2.67 -3.75 6.92
CA TRP A 28 -2.41 -2.45 7.54
C TRP A 28 -0.93 -2.27 7.95
N PHE A 29 -0.32 -3.30 8.51
CA PHE A 29 1.08 -3.26 8.93
C PHE A 29 2.03 -3.17 7.72
N ALA A 30 1.78 -3.97 6.68
CA ALA A 30 2.52 -3.90 5.43
C ALA A 30 2.36 -2.53 4.75
N TRP A 31 1.13 -2.02 4.75
CA TRP A 31 0.78 -0.69 4.24
C TRP A 31 1.52 0.43 4.96
N SER A 32 1.51 0.40 6.29
CA SER A 32 2.17 1.42 7.11
C SER A 32 3.69 1.46 6.87
N SER A 33 4.30 0.29 6.67
CA SER A 33 5.73 0.18 6.38
C SER A 33 6.09 0.75 5.00
N LEU A 34 5.32 0.38 3.96
CA LEU A 34 5.53 0.90 2.60
C LEU A 34 5.26 2.40 2.51
N LYS A 35 4.19 2.87 3.16
CA LYS A 35 3.91 4.30 3.28
C LYS A 35 5.08 5.01 3.94
N GLY A 36 5.66 4.45 5.00
CA GLY A 36 6.84 4.99 5.66
C GLY A 36 8.05 5.13 4.73
N MET A 37 8.32 4.12 3.89
CA MET A 37 9.40 4.19 2.90
C MET A 37 9.15 5.29 1.87
N ILE A 38 7.94 5.36 1.32
CA ILE A 38 7.54 6.38 0.33
C ILE A 38 7.63 7.80 0.92
N THR A 39 7.13 8.00 2.14
CA THR A 39 7.08 9.34 2.76
C THR A 39 8.45 9.87 3.19
N HIS A 40 9.42 8.98 3.40
CA HIS A 40 10.79 9.36 3.80
C HIS A 40 11.79 9.31 2.65
N ASP A 41 11.38 8.86 1.47
CA ASP A 41 12.25 8.84 0.30
C ASP A 41 12.56 10.28 -0.14
N PRO A 42 13.85 10.65 -0.24
CA PRO A 42 14.24 12.02 -0.55
C PRO A 42 13.78 12.48 -1.93
N VAL A 43 13.70 11.57 -2.91
CA VAL A 43 13.24 11.88 -4.27
C VAL A 43 11.74 12.14 -4.25
N VAL A 44 10.98 11.35 -3.51
CA VAL A 44 9.53 11.56 -3.35
C VAL A 44 9.24 12.89 -2.68
N VAL A 45 9.93 13.21 -1.59
CA VAL A 45 9.77 14.49 -0.87
C VAL A 45 10.24 15.68 -1.70
N GLU A 46 11.31 15.53 -2.48
CA GLU A 46 11.80 16.59 -3.37
C GLU A 46 10.75 16.96 -4.43
N GLN A 47 10.18 15.94 -5.10
CA GLN A 47 9.25 16.13 -6.21
C GLN A 47 7.83 16.50 -5.75
N LEU A 48 7.29 15.80 -4.74
CA LEU A 48 5.90 15.95 -4.31
C LEU A 48 5.73 16.82 -3.06
N GLY A 49 6.80 17.14 -2.34
CA GLY A 49 6.74 17.87 -1.08
C GLY A 49 6.38 16.98 0.10
N GLU A 50 5.77 17.57 1.13
CA GLU A 50 5.26 16.81 2.27
C GLU A 50 4.07 15.97 1.82
N ILE A 51 4.11 14.66 2.10
CA ILE A 51 3.10 13.71 1.61
C ILE A 51 1.87 13.75 2.53
N GLU A 52 0.74 14.12 1.93
CA GLU A 52 -0.55 14.24 2.63
C GLU A 52 -1.36 12.94 2.48
N GLU A 53 -1.39 12.38 1.26
CA GLU A 53 -2.18 11.19 0.93
C GLU A 53 -1.33 10.15 0.19
N CYS A 54 -1.59 8.89 0.49
CA CYS A 54 -0.96 7.74 -0.15
C CYS A 54 -2.01 6.62 -0.17
N GLU A 55 -2.40 6.19 -1.37
CA GLU A 55 -3.49 5.24 -1.63
C GLU A 55 -3.03 4.12 -2.55
N LEU A 56 -3.56 2.91 -2.35
CA LEU A 56 -3.25 1.76 -3.19
C LEU A 56 -4.16 1.78 -4.40
N ASP A 57 -3.60 1.71 -5.59
CA ASP A 57 -4.40 1.46 -6.78
C ASP A 57 -4.64 -0.05 -6.91
N LEU A 58 -5.68 -0.53 -6.21
CA LEU A 58 -6.12 -1.92 -6.25
C LEU A 58 -6.62 -2.31 -7.64
N ASP A 59 -7.28 -1.38 -8.33
CA ASP A 59 -7.77 -1.60 -9.69
C ASP A 59 -6.62 -1.87 -10.66
N ALA A 60 -5.51 -1.14 -10.52
CA ALA A 60 -4.30 -1.38 -11.30
C ALA A 60 -3.69 -2.75 -10.96
N LEU A 61 -3.62 -3.11 -9.68
CA LEU A 61 -3.06 -4.40 -9.24
C LEU A 61 -3.84 -5.61 -9.78
N GLU A 62 -5.17 -5.50 -9.90
CA GLU A 62 -6.03 -6.57 -10.43
C GLU A 62 -5.95 -6.71 -11.96
N ARG A 63 -5.61 -5.63 -12.67
CA ARG A 63 -5.53 -5.61 -14.14
C ARG A 63 -4.14 -5.93 -14.67
N ASP A 64 -3.12 -5.84 -13.83
CA ASP A 64 -1.73 -5.96 -14.24
C ASP A 64 -1.23 -7.41 -14.11
N GLU A 65 -0.90 -8.04 -15.24
CA GLU A 65 -0.31 -9.39 -15.28
C GLU A 65 1.10 -9.43 -14.66
N LYS A 66 1.80 -8.29 -14.57
CA LYS A 66 3.20 -8.17 -14.12
C LYS A 66 3.37 -7.95 -12.62
N LYS A 67 2.32 -8.09 -11.81
CA LYS A 67 2.39 -7.92 -10.34
C LYS A 67 3.04 -6.59 -9.92
N VAL A 68 2.70 -5.51 -10.63
CA VAL A 68 3.14 -4.16 -10.28
C VAL A 68 2.21 -3.59 -9.23
N VAL A 69 2.76 -3.14 -8.11
CA VAL A 69 1.98 -2.47 -7.07
C VAL A 69 2.08 -0.97 -7.29
N ILE A 70 0.95 -0.32 -7.60
CA ILE A 70 0.91 1.12 -7.88
C ILE A 70 0.29 1.86 -6.70
N PHE A 71 1.00 2.86 -6.20
CA PHE A 71 0.55 3.75 -5.14
C PHE A 71 0.30 5.12 -5.73
N GLN A 72 -0.89 5.66 -5.51
CA GLN A 72 -1.19 7.06 -5.77
C GLN A 72 -0.73 7.88 -4.58
N VAL A 73 0.16 8.83 -4.83
CA VAL A 73 0.79 9.65 -3.80
C VAL A 73 0.50 11.12 -4.07
N ARG A 74 0.03 11.83 -3.05
CA ARG A 74 -0.24 13.26 -3.12
C ARG A 74 0.51 13.96 -2.02
N GLY A 75 1.28 14.97 -2.42
CA GLY A 75 1.95 15.87 -1.51
C GLY A 75 1.60 17.32 -1.79
N THR A 76 2.17 18.19 -0.96
CA THR A 76 1.89 19.63 -0.98
C THR A 76 2.29 20.34 -2.29
N LYS A 77 3.23 19.78 -3.06
CA LYS A 77 3.65 20.34 -4.37
C LYS A 77 2.92 19.73 -5.57
N GLY A 78 2.28 18.57 -5.40
CA GLY A 78 1.63 17.85 -6.50
C GLY A 78 1.33 16.40 -6.19
N SER A 79 0.90 15.66 -7.21
CA SER A 79 0.61 14.22 -7.11
C SER A 79 1.42 13.41 -8.12
N GLY A 80 1.62 12.13 -7.81
CA GLY A 80 2.33 11.17 -8.64
C GLY A 80 1.98 9.73 -8.30
N GLN A 81 2.57 8.80 -9.05
CA GLN A 81 2.39 7.37 -8.87
C GLN A 81 3.72 6.72 -8.50
N VAL A 82 3.78 6.00 -7.39
CA VAL A 82 4.92 5.13 -7.08
C VAL A 82 4.59 3.71 -7.54
N ARG A 83 5.43 3.14 -8.39
CA ARG A 83 5.29 1.80 -8.95
C ARG A 83 6.36 0.90 -8.36
N LEU A 84 5.92 -0.20 -7.77
CA LEU A 84 6.79 -1.24 -7.22
C LEU A 84 6.67 -2.48 -8.09
N ASP A 85 7.72 -2.75 -8.85
CA ASP A 85 7.80 -3.95 -9.69
C ASP A 85 8.38 -5.09 -8.85
N GLY A 86 7.58 -6.13 -8.55
CA GLY A 86 8.02 -7.25 -7.72
C GLY A 86 9.19 -8.06 -8.32
N GLU A 87 9.42 -7.93 -9.63
CA GLU A 87 10.54 -8.55 -10.35
C GLU A 87 11.80 -7.68 -10.40
N SER A 88 11.75 -6.41 -9.99
CA SER A 88 12.93 -5.53 -9.96
C SER A 88 13.81 -5.76 -8.73
N SER A 89 13.79 -6.98 -8.19
CA SER A 89 14.66 -7.39 -7.10
C SER A 89 16.07 -7.69 -7.62
N GLY A 90 16.92 -6.65 -7.61
CA GLY A 90 18.26 -6.85 -7.04
C GLY A 90 19.47 -6.79 -7.95
N HIS A 91 19.68 -5.70 -8.70
CA HIS A 91 21.07 -5.36 -9.11
C HIS A 91 21.59 -4.01 -8.60
N ASP A 92 20.73 -2.99 -8.39
CA ASP A 92 21.25 -1.61 -8.26
C ASP A 92 20.69 -0.82 -7.05
N GLY A 93 20.02 -1.47 -6.09
CA GLY A 93 19.40 -0.79 -4.94
C GLY A 93 18.13 0.01 -5.26
N VAL A 94 17.67 -0.04 -6.51
CA VAL A 94 16.36 0.47 -6.93
C VAL A 94 15.27 -0.39 -6.33
N TRP A 95 14.35 0.22 -5.60
CA TRP A 95 13.22 -0.48 -4.98
C TRP A 95 11.86 -0.08 -5.60
N GLY A 96 11.82 0.99 -6.39
CA GLY A 96 10.60 1.44 -7.07
C GLY A 96 10.84 2.58 -8.04
N THR A 97 9.77 3.00 -8.70
CA THR A 97 9.78 4.11 -9.67
C THR A 97 8.68 5.09 -9.36
N LEU A 98 9.02 6.38 -9.22
CA LEU A 98 8.06 7.48 -9.07
C LEU A 98 7.77 8.11 -10.44
N VAL A 99 6.49 8.24 -10.78
CA VAL A 99 6.00 8.91 -11.99
C VAL A 99 5.25 10.18 -11.58
N VAL A 100 5.68 11.34 -12.07
CA VAL A 100 5.05 12.65 -11.81
C VAL A 100 4.79 13.34 -13.14
N GLY A 101 3.53 13.37 -13.57
CA GLY A 101 3.18 13.81 -14.93
C GLY A 101 3.90 12.96 -15.99
N ASP A 102 4.66 13.59 -16.88
CA ASP A 102 5.45 12.93 -17.92
C ASP A 102 6.88 12.55 -17.47
N LYS A 103 7.23 12.79 -16.20
CA LYS A 103 8.57 12.51 -15.66
C LYS A 103 8.58 11.23 -14.84
N THR A 104 9.71 10.53 -14.90
CA THR A 104 9.93 9.27 -14.18
C THR A 104 11.25 9.35 -13.41
N PHE A 105 11.22 8.94 -12.15
CA PHE A 105 12.35 8.97 -11.22
C PHE A 105 12.54 7.60 -10.59
N GLU A 106 13.77 7.11 -10.52
CA GLU A 106 14.08 5.86 -9.84
C GLU A 106 14.22 6.12 -8.33
N LEU A 107 13.58 5.28 -7.51
CA LEU A 107 13.67 5.32 -6.07
C LEU A 107 14.71 4.29 -5.62
N LYS A 108 15.78 4.77 -4.97
CA LYS A 108 16.95 3.98 -4.54
C LYS A 108 17.14 4.12 -3.03
N GLN A 109 17.56 3.03 -2.38
CA GLN A 109 17.89 3.03 -0.97
C GLN A 109 19.36 3.41 -0.72
#